data_AF-A0A521HF93-F1
#
_entry.id   AF-A0A521HF93-F1
#
_cell.length_a   1.000
_cell.length_b   1.000
_cell.length_c   1.000
_cell.angle_alpha   90.00
_cell.angle_beta   90.00
_cell.angle_gamma   90.00
#
_symmetry.space_group_name_H-M   'P 1'
#
loop_
_entity.id
_entity.type
_entity.pdbx_description
1 polymer ?
#
loop_
_entity_poly.entity_id
_entity_poly.type
_entity_poly.pdbx_seq_one_letter_code
_entity_poly.pdbx_strand_id
1 'polypeptide(L)'
;MMKDDNKTVYAYVPIGIELDLEEMLVGTGLCPDRLKLLFHQLFLSRIQLANNKNSQSYLYDEGWVAIDSRILKKLLTKNYCRYLDWAEEHSLIERRRDNMTGGIRFTAGAYSQQMRIPNKLLHKHGSLKHFTKTPITKHKALKAVQSVKDEYKKRRESSKWYHLVTDTHRTIINMSNLMRFRMSEAENYLKDEIKLEGNPERKARLHNYIHILDAINDGHLDYFTVDTFGNRLHTPITGLYSKLRNFMYFEGHENEQLVHLDIRNSQVYLLSSIMAHPEVIETILPEFSLCKELLVANAKQDDVTAFYKKCCDGDIYEFMSDKFKPLDIHAS
;
A
#
# COMPACT_ATOMS: atom_id res chain seq x y z
N MET A 1 15.99 -21.05 2.41
CA MET A 1 16.00 -19.95 1.42
C MET A 1 15.57 -20.54 0.08
N MET A 2 14.27 -20.62 -0.19
CA MET A 2 13.79 -21.10 -1.49
C MET A 2 14.15 -20.06 -2.55
N LYS A 3 14.86 -20.52 -3.58
CA LYS A 3 15.14 -19.76 -4.80
C LYS A 3 13.83 -19.54 -5.55
N ASP A 4 13.34 -18.32 -5.51
CA ASP A 4 12.19 -17.84 -6.28
C ASP A 4 12.60 -17.58 -7.75
N ASP A 5 13.36 -18.52 -8.35
CA ASP A 5 14.18 -18.31 -9.56
C ASP A 5 13.37 -18.36 -10.88
N ASN A 6 12.03 -18.38 -10.85
CA ASN A 6 11.21 -18.49 -12.06
C ASN A 6 10.01 -17.55 -12.15
N LYS A 7 9.82 -16.61 -11.21
CA LYS A 7 8.73 -15.65 -11.32
C LYS A 7 9.12 -14.50 -12.25
N THR A 8 8.47 -14.44 -13.42
CA THR A 8 8.62 -13.33 -14.36
C THR A 8 8.38 -12.00 -13.64
N VAL A 9 9.35 -11.09 -13.70
CA VAL A 9 9.20 -9.75 -13.13
C VAL A 9 8.50 -8.86 -14.15
N TYR A 10 7.41 -8.23 -13.73
CA TYR A 10 6.67 -7.29 -14.57
C TYR A 10 6.91 -5.84 -14.15
N ALA A 11 6.82 -4.95 -15.13
CA ALA A 11 6.76 -3.51 -14.94
C ALA A 11 5.42 -2.99 -15.45
N TYR A 12 4.93 -1.92 -14.82
CA TYR A 12 3.69 -1.27 -15.22
C TYR A 12 4.01 -0.10 -16.14
N VAL A 13 3.55 -0.18 -17.37
CA VAL A 13 3.79 0.81 -18.43
C VAL A 13 2.45 1.47 -18.79
N PRO A 14 2.39 2.79 -19.00
CA PRO A 14 1.15 3.47 -19.39
C PRO A 14 0.52 2.83 -20.63
N ILE A 15 -0.80 2.63 -20.59
CA ILE A 15 -1.55 1.92 -21.64
C ILE A 15 -1.52 2.63 -23.01
N GLY A 16 -1.34 3.95 -23.02
CA GLY A 16 -1.22 4.76 -24.22
C GLY A 16 0.17 4.74 -24.85
N ILE A 17 1.15 4.06 -24.24
CA ILE A 17 2.41 3.75 -24.91
C ILE A 17 2.15 2.52 -25.78
N GLU A 18 1.67 2.79 -26.99
CA GLU A 18 1.39 1.78 -28.02
C GLU A 18 2.64 1.41 -28.84
N LEU A 19 3.72 2.18 -28.67
CA LEU A 19 4.97 2.04 -29.41
C LEU A 19 5.89 1.01 -28.76
N ASP A 20 6.63 0.26 -29.57
CA ASP A 20 7.69 -0.61 -29.08
C ASP A 20 8.86 0.23 -28.57
N LEU A 21 9.05 0.25 -27.25
CA LEU A 21 10.18 0.94 -26.63
C LEU A 21 11.54 0.40 -27.10
N GLU A 22 11.62 -0.85 -27.56
CA GLU A 22 12.84 -1.39 -28.17
C GLU A 22 13.17 -0.66 -29.47
N GLU A 23 12.17 -0.44 -30.33
CA GLU A 23 12.33 0.28 -31.61
C GLU A 23 12.67 1.76 -31.39
N MET A 24 11.95 2.44 -30.50
CA MET A 24 12.17 3.86 -30.22
C MET A 24 13.57 4.15 -29.66
N LEU A 25 14.20 3.18 -29.01
CA LEU A 25 15.50 3.33 -28.35
C LEU A 25 16.69 2.87 -29.20
N VAL A 26 16.44 2.41 -30.44
CA VAL A 26 17.51 2.06 -31.38
C VAL A 26 18.47 3.25 -31.57
N GLY A 27 19.77 3.00 -31.45
CA GLY A 27 20.81 4.01 -31.62
C GLY A 27 21.02 4.96 -30.42
N THR A 28 20.13 4.98 -29.43
CA THR A 28 20.25 5.87 -28.25
C THR A 28 21.26 5.37 -27.22
N GLY A 29 21.54 4.06 -27.22
CA GLY A 29 22.32 3.37 -26.19
C GLY A 29 21.58 3.21 -24.85
N LEU A 30 20.29 3.54 -24.78
CA LEU A 30 19.46 3.34 -23.61
C LEU A 30 18.81 1.95 -23.63
N CYS A 31 18.67 1.36 -22.44
CA CYS A 31 18.01 0.05 -22.26
C CYS A 31 16.49 0.20 -22.09
N PRO A 32 15.65 -0.39 -22.95
CA PRO A 32 14.18 -0.30 -22.88
C PRO A 32 13.60 -0.80 -21.56
N ASP A 33 14.08 -1.93 -21.05
CA ASP A 33 13.64 -2.44 -19.74
C ASP A 33 13.86 -1.46 -18.60
N ARG A 34 14.93 -0.65 -18.64
CA ARG A 34 15.14 0.37 -17.61
C ARG A 34 14.14 1.51 -17.73
N LEU A 35 13.74 1.88 -18.95
CA LEU A 35 12.66 2.84 -19.16
C LEU A 35 11.32 2.29 -18.65
N LYS A 36 11.03 1.00 -18.88
CA LYS A 36 9.87 0.32 -18.27
C LYS A 36 9.91 0.41 -16.74
N LEU A 37 11.09 0.26 -16.13
CA LEU A 37 11.28 0.44 -14.68
C LEU A 37 11.05 1.88 -14.20
N LEU A 38 11.35 2.90 -15.01
CA LEU A 38 10.99 4.29 -14.68
C LEU A 38 9.46 4.43 -14.58
N PHE A 39 8.73 3.94 -15.57
CA PHE A 39 7.27 3.97 -15.56
C PHE A 39 6.68 3.19 -14.40
N HIS A 40 7.24 2.01 -14.11
CA HIS A 40 6.85 1.22 -12.95
C HIS A 40 7.07 1.98 -11.64
N GLN A 41 8.19 2.69 -11.49
CA GLN A 41 8.44 3.49 -10.29
C GLN A 41 7.47 4.67 -10.16
N LEU A 42 7.14 5.34 -11.26
CA LEU A 42 6.11 6.40 -11.29
C LEU A 42 4.74 5.83 -10.89
N PHE A 43 4.38 4.64 -11.38
CA PHE A 43 3.18 3.90 -11.01
C PHE A 43 3.12 3.58 -9.50
N LEU A 44 4.19 3.00 -8.94
CA LEU A 44 4.25 2.65 -7.52
C LEU A 44 4.14 3.89 -6.64
N SER A 45 4.86 4.97 -6.98
CA SER A 45 4.79 6.23 -6.26
C SER A 45 3.40 6.86 -6.33
N ARG A 46 2.70 6.74 -7.47
CA ARG A 46 1.32 7.22 -7.63
C ARG A 46 0.34 6.46 -6.72
N ILE A 47 0.45 5.13 -6.65
CA ILE A 47 -0.40 4.30 -5.79
C ILE A 47 -0.15 4.57 -4.31
N GLN A 48 1.10 4.67 -3.89
CA GLN A 48 1.44 4.93 -2.49
C GLN A 48 0.83 6.25 -2.00
N LEU A 49 0.83 7.29 -2.84
CA LEU A 49 0.18 8.56 -2.52
C LEU A 49 -1.35 8.45 -2.53
N ALA A 50 -1.95 7.68 -3.46
CA ALA A 50 -3.40 7.48 -3.53
C ALA A 50 -4.01 6.92 -2.23
N ASN A 51 -3.23 6.13 -1.49
CA ASN A 51 -3.65 5.53 -0.22
C ASN A 51 -3.46 6.47 0.99
N ASN A 52 -2.89 7.67 0.82
CA ASN A 52 -2.68 8.63 1.90
C ASN A 52 -3.80 9.69 1.91
N LYS A 53 -4.72 9.61 2.88
CA LYS A 53 -5.88 10.52 3.01
C LYS A 53 -5.50 12.01 3.16
N ASN A 54 -4.26 12.31 3.56
CA ASN A 54 -3.80 13.67 3.87
C ASN A 54 -2.95 14.32 2.76
N SER A 55 -2.68 13.62 1.64
CA SER A 55 -1.93 14.23 0.53
C SER A 55 -2.78 15.28 -0.16
N GLN A 56 -2.29 16.52 -0.23
CA GLN A 56 -2.96 17.65 -0.85
C GLN A 56 -3.52 17.27 -2.24
N SER A 57 -4.85 17.34 -2.41
CA SER A 57 -5.58 16.83 -3.58
C SER A 57 -5.04 17.34 -4.91
N TYR A 58 -4.55 18.59 -4.98
CA TYR A 58 -4.04 19.18 -6.22
C TYR A 58 -2.73 18.56 -6.74
N LEU A 59 -1.86 18.01 -5.88
CA LEU A 59 -0.66 17.27 -6.33
C LEU A 59 -1.05 15.91 -6.94
N TYR A 60 -2.16 15.34 -6.47
CA TYR A 60 -2.69 14.03 -6.83
C TYR A 60 -3.55 14.05 -8.10
N ASP A 61 -4.44 15.04 -8.24
CA ASP A 61 -5.34 15.16 -9.40
C ASP A 61 -4.56 15.39 -10.70
N GLU A 62 -3.41 16.03 -10.60
CA GLU A 62 -2.51 16.27 -11.72
C GLU A 62 -1.51 15.13 -11.99
N GLY A 63 -1.40 14.15 -11.09
CA GLY A 63 -0.51 12.98 -11.24
C GLY A 63 0.96 13.18 -10.90
N TRP A 64 1.33 14.26 -10.18
CA TRP A 64 2.72 14.54 -9.80
C TRP A 64 3.21 13.67 -8.65
N VAL A 65 4.34 12.99 -8.85
CA VAL A 65 5.02 12.18 -7.85
C VAL A 65 6.46 12.62 -7.68
N ALA A 66 6.99 12.53 -6.46
CA ALA A 66 8.39 12.80 -6.17
C ALA A 66 9.21 11.51 -6.19
N ILE A 67 10.26 11.45 -7.02
CA ILE A 67 11.17 10.30 -7.06
C ILE A 67 12.58 10.73 -6.65
N ASP A 68 13.11 10.05 -5.63
CA ASP A 68 14.47 10.24 -5.10
C ASP A 68 15.52 9.82 -6.14
N SER A 69 16.48 10.70 -6.40
CA SER A 69 17.60 10.46 -7.33
C SER A 69 18.41 9.19 -6.99
N ARG A 70 18.47 8.77 -5.74
CA ARG A 70 19.12 7.51 -5.33
C ARG A 70 18.38 6.29 -5.87
N ILE A 71 17.05 6.33 -5.92
CA ILE A 71 16.23 5.28 -6.51
C ILE A 71 16.40 5.28 -8.02
N LEU A 72 16.35 6.46 -8.66
CA LEU A 72 16.60 6.60 -10.11
C LEU A 72 17.99 6.09 -10.51
N LYS A 73 19.03 6.38 -9.71
CA LYS A 73 20.39 5.89 -9.97
C LYS A 73 20.49 4.37 -9.93
N LYS A 74 19.77 3.72 -9.02
CA LYS A 74 19.73 2.26 -8.90
C LYS A 74 18.92 1.62 -10.02
N LEU A 75 17.71 2.12 -10.28
CA LEU A 75 16.82 1.60 -11.34
C LEU A 75 17.40 1.82 -12.73
N LEU A 76 17.84 3.04 -13.04
CA LEU A 76 18.15 3.47 -14.40
C LEU A 76 19.64 3.42 -14.71
N THR A 77 20.49 4.11 -13.96
CA THR A 77 21.97 4.05 -13.96
C THR A 77 22.48 5.31 -13.23
N LYS A 78 23.80 5.41 -13.00
CA LYS A 78 24.42 6.69 -12.57
C LYS A 78 24.07 7.87 -13.50
N ASN A 79 23.88 7.61 -14.79
CA ASN A 79 23.51 8.60 -15.81
C ASN A 79 21.99 8.62 -16.07
N TYR A 80 21.18 8.44 -15.03
CA TYR A 80 19.72 8.40 -15.14
C TYR A 80 19.12 9.63 -15.83
N CYS A 81 19.77 10.80 -15.77
CA CYS A 81 19.33 12.00 -16.46
C CYS A 81 19.09 11.76 -17.96
N ARG A 82 19.95 10.96 -18.64
CA ARG A 82 19.76 10.64 -20.07
C ARG A 82 18.42 9.94 -20.35
N TYR A 83 17.96 9.10 -19.43
CA TYR A 83 16.65 8.45 -19.54
C TYR A 83 15.52 9.47 -19.33
N LEU A 84 15.69 10.39 -18.39
CA LEU A 84 14.67 11.40 -18.09
C LEU A 84 14.55 12.43 -19.22
N ASP A 85 15.68 12.88 -19.75
CA ASP A 85 15.75 13.84 -20.85
C ASP A 85 15.10 13.24 -22.10
N TRP A 86 15.51 12.02 -22.48
CA TRP A 86 14.92 11.32 -23.62
C TRP A 86 13.40 11.10 -23.45
N ALA A 87 12.96 10.65 -22.26
CA ALA A 87 11.54 10.42 -22.01
C ALA A 87 10.71 11.71 -22.00
N GLU A 88 11.27 12.83 -21.53
CA GLU A 88 10.59 14.13 -21.58
C GLU A 88 10.55 14.68 -23.01
N GLU A 89 11.64 14.58 -23.78
CA GLU A 89 11.69 14.97 -25.20
C GLU A 89 10.63 14.25 -26.04
N HIS A 90 10.36 12.99 -25.72
CA HIS A 90 9.35 12.17 -26.39
C HIS A 90 7.94 12.30 -25.75
N SER A 91 7.74 13.25 -24.84
CA SER A 91 6.46 13.47 -24.15
C SER A 91 5.91 12.23 -23.43
N LEU A 92 6.80 11.36 -22.94
CA LEU A 92 6.43 10.16 -22.18
C LEU A 92 6.33 10.43 -20.67
N ILE A 93 7.01 11.48 -20.21
CA ILE A 93 6.95 12.02 -18.86
C ILE A 93 6.99 13.55 -18.91
N GLU A 94 6.56 14.19 -17.82
CA GLU A 94 6.76 15.61 -17.59
C GLU A 94 7.56 15.80 -16.30
N ARG A 95 8.52 16.73 -16.32
CA ARG A 95 9.27 17.14 -15.12
C ARG A 95 8.77 18.52 -14.68
N ARG A 96 8.42 18.65 -13.41
CA ARG A 96 7.93 19.93 -12.90
C ARG A 96 9.07 20.93 -12.89
N ARG A 97 8.85 22.12 -13.42
CA ARG A 97 9.80 23.22 -13.40
C ARG A 97 9.42 24.24 -12.32
N ASP A 98 10.40 24.92 -11.79
CA ASP A 98 10.22 26.06 -10.90
C ASP A 98 9.81 27.29 -11.72
N ASN A 99 8.77 27.98 -11.28
CA ASN A 99 8.18 29.08 -12.05
C ASN A 99 9.09 30.31 -12.14
N MET A 100 10.05 30.48 -11.22
CA MET A 100 10.96 31.63 -11.19
C MET A 100 12.25 31.37 -11.96
N THR A 101 12.79 30.16 -11.83
CA THR A 101 14.11 29.81 -12.41
C THR A 101 14.02 28.99 -13.69
N GLY A 102 12.85 28.41 -14.01
CA GLY A 102 12.68 27.46 -15.12
C GLY A 102 13.41 26.11 -14.92
N GLY A 103 14.17 25.97 -13.83
CA GLY A 103 14.91 24.76 -13.48
C GLY A 103 14.00 23.64 -12.99
N ILE A 104 14.52 22.41 -12.96
CA ILE A 104 13.76 21.25 -12.44
C ILE A 104 13.46 21.48 -10.96
N ARG A 105 12.19 21.30 -10.57
CA ARG A 105 11.75 21.46 -9.20
C ARG A 105 12.07 20.20 -8.39
N PHE A 106 12.79 20.41 -7.29
CA PHE A 106 13.07 19.38 -6.29
C PHE A 106 12.19 19.59 -5.05
N THR A 107 11.90 18.50 -4.33
CA THR A 107 11.28 18.59 -3.01
C THR A 107 12.26 19.23 -2.02
N ALA A 108 11.81 20.24 -1.26
CA ALA A 108 12.65 20.95 -0.30
C ALA A 108 13.30 19.97 0.70
N GLY A 109 14.63 20.08 0.89
CA GLY A 109 15.40 19.21 1.78
C GLY A 109 15.60 17.78 1.29
N ALA A 110 15.20 17.45 0.05
CA ALA A 110 15.35 16.11 -0.51
C ALA A 110 15.89 16.14 -1.94
N TYR A 111 16.65 15.11 -2.32
CA TYR A 111 17.13 14.91 -3.69
C TYR A 111 16.06 14.25 -4.57
N SER A 112 14.81 14.72 -4.46
CA SER A 112 13.65 14.12 -5.13
C SER A 112 13.10 15.07 -6.19
N GLN A 113 12.98 14.59 -7.42
CA GLN A 113 12.44 15.36 -8.55
C GLN A 113 10.93 15.10 -8.68
N GLN A 114 10.15 16.15 -8.94
CA GLN A 114 8.72 16.03 -9.20
C GLN A 114 8.47 15.71 -10.68
N MET A 115 7.79 14.60 -10.93
CA MET A 115 7.59 14.05 -12.27
C MET A 115 6.18 13.46 -12.39
N ARG A 116 5.64 13.42 -13.61
CA ARG A 116 4.37 12.72 -13.87
C ARG A 116 4.37 12.04 -15.23
N ILE A 117 3.41 11.13 -15.39
CA ILE A 117 3.05 10.56 -16.69
C ILE A 117 1.93 11.45 -17.25
N PRO A 118 2.05 11.98 -18.49
CA PRO A 118 0.99 12.74 -19.13
C PRO A 118 -0.34 11.98 -19.14
N ASN A 119 -1.44 12.65 -18.78
CA ASN A 119 -2.76 12.02 -18.68
C ASN A 119 -3.19 11.35 -19.99
N LYS A 120 -2.81 11.90 -21.15
CA LYS A 120 -3.09 11.30 -22.47
C LYS A 120 -2.55 9.87 -22.62
N LEU A 121 -1.49 9.50 -21.90
CA LEU A 121 -0.89 8.16 -21.94
C LEU A 121 -1.54 7.17 -20.96
N LEU A 122 -2.36 7.68 -20.04
CA LEU A 122 -3.03 6.87 -19.02
C LEU A 122 -4.43 6.44 -19.46
N HIS A 123 -5.01 7.03 -20.49
CA HIS A 123 -6.37 6.75 -20.90
C HIS A 123 -6.42 6.10 -22.29
N LYS A 124 -7.08 4.94 -22.36
CA LYS A 124 -7.45 4.28 -23.61
C LYS A 124 -8.97 4.07 -23.61
N HIS A 125 -9.61 4.40 -24.74
CA HIS A 125 -11.06 4.29 -24.86
C HIS A 125 -11.55 2.88 -24.50
N GLY A 126 -12.54 2.80 -23.59
CA GLY A 126 -13.14 1.54 -23.14
C GLY A 126 -12.32 0.74 -22.12
N SER A 127 -11.12 1.19 -21.73
CA SER A 127 -10.30 0.54 -20.69
C SER A 127 -10.48 1.23 -19.33
N LEU A 128 -10.70 0.44 -18.27
CA LEU A 128 -10.55 0.93 -16.90
C LEU A 128 -9.08 1.04 -16.48
N LYS A 129 -8.19 0.28 -17.12
CA LYS A 129 -6.77 0.22 -16.77
C LYS A 129 -6.02 1.35 -17.43
N HIS A 130 -5.19 2.03 -16.65
CA HIS A 130 -4.23 3.04 -17.10
C HIS A 130 -2.84 2.48 -17.40
N PHE A 131 -2.56 1.24 -16.99
CA PHE A 131 -1.26 0.60 -17.12
C PHE A 131 -1.40 -0.83 -17.63
N THR A 132 -0.42 -1.27 -18.41
CA THR A 132 -0.24 -2.64 -18.87
C THR A 132 0.97 -3.27 -18.18
N LYS A 133 0.88 -4.58 -17.88
CA LYS A 133 2.01 -5.34 -17.33
C LYS A 133 2.91 -5.78 -18.49
N THR A 134 4.17 -5.37 -18.44
CA THR A 134 5.19 -5.71 -19.44
C THR A 134 6.32 -6.47 -18.77
N PRO A 135 6.77 -7.62 -19.31
CA PRO A 135 7.86 -8.37 -18.70
C PRO A 135 9.18 -7.60 -18.78
N ILE A 136 9.98 -7.73 -17.71
CA ILE A 136 11.38 -7.33 -17.65
C ILE A 136 12.23 -8.57 -17.95
N THR A 137 13.10 -8.46 -18.95
CA THR A 137 13.86 -9.58 -19.51
C THR A 137 15.36 -9.41 -19.31
N LYS A 138 15.87 -8.18 -19.26
CA LYS A 138 17.30 -7.90 -19.16
C LYS A 138 17.78 -8.13 -17.73
N HIS A 139 18.75 -9.03 -17.56
CA HIS A 139 19.37 -9.37 -16.27
C HIS A 139 19.83 -8.15 -15.44
N LYS A 140 20.43 -7.12 -16.08
CA LYS A 140 20.84 -5.89 -15.36
C LYS A 140 19.64 -5.09 -14.82
N ALA A 141 18.49 -5.13 -15.50
CA ALA A 141 17.27 -4.48 -15.03
C ALA A 141 16.63 -5.29 -13.90
N LEU A 142 16.60 -6.62 -13.99
CA LEU A 142 16.15 -7.51 -12.91
C LEU A 142 16.95 -7.28 -11.61
N LYS A 143 18.29 -7.21 -11.72
CA LYS A 143 19.16 -6.87 -10.58
C LYS A 143 18.88 -5.48 -10.00
N ALA A 144 18.51 -4.52 -10.84
CA ALA A 144 18.17 -3.17 -10.39
C ALA A 144 16.87 -3.14 -9.57
N VAL A 145 15.84 -3.89 -9.99
CA VAL A 145 14.59 -4.07 -9.22
C VAL A 145 14.89 -4.64 -7.84
N GLN A 146 15.67 -5.73 -7.78
CA GLN A 146 16.02 -6.35 -6.50
C GLN A 146 16.78 -5.38 -5.59
N SER A 147 17.78 -4.67 -6.14
CA SER A 147 18.56 -3.69 -5.37
C SER A 147 17.70 -2.56 -4.79
N VAL A 148 16.60 -2.21 -5.44
CA VAL A 148 15.68 -1.15 -4.98
C VAL A 148 14.72 -1.70 -3.94
N LYS A 149 14.22 -2.93 -4.10
CA LYS A 149 13.47 -3.62 -3.04
C LYS A 149 14.29 -3.72 -1.75
N ASP A 150 15.56 -4.11 -1.85
CA ASP A 150 16.45 -4.20 -0.69
C ASP A 150 16.70 -2.83 -0.04
N GLU A 151 16.80 -1.76 -0.85
CA GLU A 151 16.94 -0.38 -0.35
C GLU A 151 15.70 0.07 0.42
N TYR A 152 14.49 -0.20 -0.11
CA TYR A 152 13.25 0.12 0.60
C TYR A 152 13.11 -0.65 1.90
N LYS A 153 13.45 -1.95 1.89
CA LYS A 153 13.48 -2.78 3.10
C LYS A 153 14.43 -2.21 4.15
N LYS A 154 15.67 -1.87 3.78
CA LYS A 154 16.65 -1.26 4.69
C LYS A 154 16.16 0.07 5.25
N ARG A 155 15.60 0.95 4.40
CA ARG A 155 15.04 2.24 4.84
C ARG A 155 13.93 2.04 5.87
N ARG A 156 13.03 1.09 5.63
CA ARG A 156 11.96 0.74 6.55
C ARG A 156 12.50 0.22 7.88
N GLU A 157 13.46 -0.70 7.85
CA GLU A 157 14.12 -1.26 9.05
C GLU A 157 14.89 -0.21 9.84
N SER A 158 15.47 0.79 9.16
CA SER A 158 16.14 1.93 9.80
C SER A 158 15.19 3.04 10.25
N SER A 159 13.89 2.92 9.99
CA SER A 159 12.92 3.94 10.37
C SER A 159 12.88 4.07 11.88
N LYS A 160 12.81 5.31 12.39
CA LYS A 160 12.65 5.57 13.82
C LYS A 160 11.42 4.88 14.43
N TRP A 161 10.43 4.47 13.62
CA TRP A 161 9.21 3.80 14.08
C TRP A 161 9.31 2.27 14.02
N TYR A 162 10.39 1.72 13.46
CA TYR A 162 10.52 0.28 13.28
C TYR A 162 10.65 -0.48 14.61
N HIS A 163 11.11 0.19 15.68
CA HIS A 163 11.16 -0.39 17.03
C HIS A 163 9.77 -0.73 17.59
N LEU A 164 8.68 -0.18 17.03
CA LEU A 164 7.30 -0.53 17.40
C LEU A 164 6.84 -1.87 16.78
N VAL A 165 7.61 -2.40 15.82
CA VAL A 165 7.24 -3.62 15.09
C VAL A 165 7.62 -4.86 15.91
N THR A 166 6.62 -5.38 16.62
CA THR A 166 6.70 -6.66 17.36
C THR A 166 6.65 -7.89 16.44
N ASP A 167 6.93 -9.07 16.98
CA ASP A 167 6.82 -10.34 16.23
C ASP A 167 5.40 -10.62 15.75
N THR A 168 4.40 -10.27 16.56
CA THR A 168 2.98 -10.30 16.17
C THR A 168 2.73 -9.50 14.89
N HIS A 169 3.27 -8.29 14.79
CA HIS A 169 3.14 -7.48 13.58
C HIS A 169 3.76 -8.18 12.38
N ARG A 170 4.95 -8.78 12.55
CA ARG A 170 5.64 -9.51 11.48
C ARG A 170 4.81 -10.69 10.99
N THR A 171 4.21 -11.45 11.91
CA THR A 171 3.31 -12.55 11.57
C THR A 171 2.11 -12.06 10.76
N ILE A 172 1.41 -11.01 11.21
CA ILE A 172 0.26 -10.45 10.49
C ILE A 172 0.68 -9.94 9.10
N ILE A 173 1.83 -9.27 8.98
CA ILE A 173 2.37 -8.82 7.68
C ILE A 173 2.63 -10.01 6.76
N ASN A 174 3.26 -11.08 7.26
CA ASN A 174 3.51 -12.28 6.48
C ASN A 174 2.20 -12.94 6.01
N MET A 175 1.19 -13.04 6.86
CA MET A 175 -0.13 -13.53 6.48
C MET A 175 -0.80 -12.62 5.43
N SER A 176 -0.67 -11.30 5.59
CA SER A 176 -1.23 -10.34 4.63
C SER A 176 -0.60 -10.44 3.24
N ASN A 177 0.66 -10.90 3.16
CA ASN A 177 1.34 -11.14 1.88
C ASN A 177 0.78 -12.35 1.12
N LEU A 178 -0.02 -13.21 1.75
CA LEU A 178 -0.74 -14.31 1.10
C LEU A 178 -2.07 -13.85 0.48
N MET A 179 -2.52 -12.63 0.79
CA MET A 179 -3.81 -12.13 0.31
C MET A 179 -3.73 -11.74 -1.16
N ARG A 180 -4.76 -12.15 -1.92
CA ARG A 180 -4.93 -11.88 -3.33
C ARG A 180 -6.37 -11.47 -3.61
N PHE A 181 -6.63 -10.93 -4.81
CA PHE A 181 -7.93 -10.45 -5.26
C PHE A 181 -8.35 -11.08 -6.58
N ARG A 182 -9.64 -11.41 -6.70
CA ARG A 182 -10.29 -11.85 -7.94
C ARG A 182 -10.45 -10.67 -8.88
N MET A 183 -9.45 -10.44 -9.72
CA MET A 183 -9.37 -9.24 -10.55
C MET A 183 -10.56 -9.05 -11.49
N SER A 184 -11.05 -10.11 -12.15
CA SER A 184 -12.17 -10.00 -13.09
C SER A 184 -13.47 -9.57 -12.41
N GLU A 185 -13.77 -10.13 -11.24
CA GLU A 185 -14.97 -9.77 -10.45
C GLU A 185 -14.86 -8.36 -9.89
N ALA A 186 -13.70 -8.00 -9.33
CA ALA A 186 -13.45 -6.67 -8.81
C ALA A 186 -13.51 -5.60 -9.92
N GLU A 187 -12.99 -5.91 -11.12
CA GLU A 187 -13.05 -5.00 -12.28
C GLU A 187 -14.50 -4.77 -12.73
N ASN A 188 -15.32 -5.82 -12.80
CA ASN A 188 -16.73 -5.70 -13.16
C ASN A 188 -17.49 -4.85 -12.12
N TYR A 189 -17.28 -5.11 -10.84
CA TYR A 189 -17.86 -4.30 -9.77
C TYR A 189 -17.46 -2.83 -9.87
N LEU A 190 -16.17 -2.54 -10.08
CA LEU A 190 -15.69 -1.17 -10.24
C LEU A 190 -16.26 -0.49 -11.50
N LYS A 191 -16.44 -1.21 -12.62
CA LYS A 191 -17.07 -0.65 -13.84
C LYS A 191 -18.46 -0.12 -13.54
N ASP A 192 -19.25 -0.86 -12.77
CA ASP A 192 -20.62 -0.49 -12.47
C ASP A 192 -20.69 0.64 -11.44
N GLU A 193 -19.86 0.61 -10.40
CA GLU A 193 -19.72 1.73 -9.45
C GLU A 193 -19.29 3.04 -10.14
N ILE A 194 -18.33 2.97 -11.08
CA ILE A 194 -17.83 4.12 -11.84
C ILE A 194 -18.89 4.73 -12.76
N LYS A 195 -19.81 3.92 -13.31
CA LYS A 195 -20.93 4.40 -14.13
C LYS A 195 -21.96 5.15 -13.29
N LEU A 196 -22.19 4.69 -12.06
CA LEU A 196 -23.16 5.28 -11.13
C LEU A 196 -22.60 6.51 -10.40
N GLU A 197 -21.28 6.65 -10.32
CA GLU A 197 -20.63 7.74 -9.61
C GLU A 197 -20.70 9.07 -10.38
N GLY A 198 -21.51 9.99 -9.86
CA GLY A 198 -21.67 11.34 -10.42
C GLY A 198 -20.55 12.31 -10.05
N ASN A 199 -19.76 12.03 -9.00
CA ASN A 199 -18.66 12.91 -8.57
C ASN A 199 -17.35 12.58 -9.31
N PRO A 200 -16.76 13.52 -10.07
CA PRO A 200 -15.54 13.27 -10.86
C PRO A 200 -14.33 12.83 -10.03
N GLU A 201 -14.12 13.41 -8.84
CA GLU A 201 -12.99 13.07 -7.98
C GLU A 201 -13.13 11.65 -7.41
N ARG A 202 -14.34 11.29 -6.97
CA ARG A 202 -14.64 9.95 -6.47
C ARG A 202 -14.53 8.92 -7.58
N LYS A 203 -14.96 9.26 -8.79
CA LYS A 203 -14.76 8.44 -9.99
C LYS A 203 -13.29 8.19 -10.27
N ALA A 204 -12.45 9.23 -10.23
CA ALA A 204 -11.00 9.10 -10.39
C ALA A 204 -10.36 8.19 -9.31
N ARG A 205 -10.82 8.27 -8.05
CA ARG A 205 -10.38 7.36 -6.99
C ARG A 205 -10.78 5.91 -7.27
N LEU A 206 -12.01 5.67 -7.75
CA LEU A 206 -12.48 4.33 -8.12
C LEU A 206 -11.62 3.71 -9.22
N HIS A 207 -11.24 4.49 -10.24
CA HIS A 207 -10.30 4.06 -11.29
C HIS A 207 -8.94 3.63 -10.73
N ASN A 208 -8.45 4.27 -9.66
CA ASN A 208 -7.14 3.89 -9.09
C ASN A 208 -7.18 2.58 -8.30
N TYR A 209 -8.34 2.14 -7.80
CA TYR A 209 -8.40 0.90 -7.02
C TYR A 209 -8.02 -0.33 -7.82
N ILE A 210 -8.36 -0.42 -9.12
CA ILE A 210 -7.95 -1.58 -9.94
C ILE A 210 -6.43 -1.77 -9.94
N HIS A 211 -5.69 -0.65 -9.96
CA HIS A 211 -4.24 -0.63 -9.93
C HIS A 211 -3.66 -0.98 -8.57
N ILE A 212 -4.34 -0.57 -7.49
CA ILE A 212 -3.99 -0.97 -6.13
C ILE A 212 -4.15 -2.48 -5.98
N LEU A 213 -5.27 -3.06 -6.43
CA LEU A 213 -5.52 -4.51 -6.39
C LEU A 213 -4.47 -5.27 -7.19
N ASP A 214 -4.18 -4.84 -8.41
CA ASP A 214 -3.13 -5.42 -9.26
C ASP A 214 -1.77 -5.39 -8.54
N ALA A 215 -1.41 -4.26 -7.92
CA ALA A 215 -0.14 -4.10 -7.21
C ALA A 215 -0.06 -4.96 -5.94
N ILE A 216 -1.18 -5.23 -5.25
CA ILE A 216 -1.24 -6.17 -4.13
C ILE A 216 -1.01 -7.59 -4.63
N ASN A 217 -1.71 -8.01 -5.68
CA ASN A 217 -1.56 -9.36 -6.25
C ASN A 217 -0.13 -9.66 -6.71
N ASP A 218 0.57 -8.66 -7.23
CA ASP A 218 1.96 -8.79 -7.68
C ASP A 218 2.98 -8.62 -6.54
N GLY A 219 2.53 -8.33 -5.31
CA GLY A 219 3.40 -8.18 -4.15
C GLY A 219 4.25 -6.89 -4.16
N HIS A 220 3.74 -5.83 -4.78
CA HIS A 220 4.45 -4.56 -4.91
C HIS A 220 4.20 -3.56 -3.77
N LEU A 221 3.16 -3.77 -2.95
CA LEU A 221 2.83 -2.89 -1.83
C LEU A 221 3.27 -3.53 -0.51
N ASP A 222 4.54 -3.37 -0.16
CA ASP A 222 5.13 -3.91 1.07
C ASP A 222 5.26 -2.86 2.19
N TYR A 223 4.66 -1.68 2.02
CA TYR A 223 4.70 -0.64 3.03
C TYR A 223 3.66 -0.92 4.11
N PHE A 224 4.07 -0.77 5.36
CA PHE A 224 3.20 -0.81 6.52
C PHE A 224 3.69 0.22 7.53
N THR A 225 2.79 0.68 8.38
CA THR A 225 3.13 1.55 9.51
C THR A 225 2.43 1.05 10.75
N VAL A 226 3.11 1.10 11.89
CA VAL A 226 2.51 0.89 13.20
C VAL A 226 2.31 2.26 13.83
N ASP A 227 1.09 2.59 14.22
CA ASP A 227 0.83 3.87 14.91
C ASP A 227 1.40 3.86 16.34
N THR A 228 1.62 5.06 16.90
CA THR A 228 2.16 5.20 18.25
C THR A 228 1.08 5.19 19.34
N PHE A 229 -0.19 5.31 18.97
CA PHE A 229 -1.28 5.48 19.93
C PHE A 229 -1.80 4.12 20.42
N GLY A 230 -2.07 3.20 19.49
CA GLY A 230 -2.63 1.88 19.79
C GLY A 230 -1.78 0.73 19.28
N ASN A 231 -0.56 1.00 18.79
CA ASN A 231 0.27 0.05 18.05
C ASN A 231 -0.52 -0.61 16.90
N ARG A 232 -1.37 0.16 16.21
CA ARG A 232 -2.20 -0.40 15.15
C ARG A 232 -1.38 -0.58 13.87
N LEU A 233 -1.45 -1.77 13.30
CA LEU A 233 -0.89 -2.04 11.98
C LEU A 233 -1.78 -1.43 10.88
N HIS A 234 -1.17 -0.57 10.07
CA HIS A 234 -1.76 -0.07 8.83
C HIS A 234 -1.06 -0.74 7.64
N THR A 235 -1.86 -1.36 6.79
CA THR A 235 -1.42 -2.00 5.54
C THR A 235 -2.22 -1.45 4.36
N PRO A 236 -1.77 -1.67 3.10
CA PRO A 236 -2.53 -1.29 1.91
C PRO A 236 -3.94 -1.90 1.89
N ILE A 237 -4.09 -3.09 2.48
CA ILE A 237 -5.36 -3.82 2.59
C ILE A 237 -6.34 -3.10 3.52
N THR A 238 -5.86 -2.64 4.68
CA THR A 238 -6.68 -1.88 5.63
C THR A 238 -7.15 -0.52 5.08
N GLY A 239 -6.40 0.07 4.14
CA GLY A 239 -6.73 1.33 3.47
C GLY A 239 -7.66 1.18 2.25
N LEU A 240 -7.88 -0.05 1.77
CA LEU A 240 -8.69 -0.33 0.58
C LEU A 240 -10.17 0.00 0.80
N TYR A 241 -10.88 0.37 -0.27
CA TYR A 241 -12.34 0.49 -0.26
C TYR A 241 -12.97 -0.82 0.23
N SER A 242 -13.80 -0.72 1.28
CA SER A 242 -14.28 -1.88 2.03
C SER A 242 -15.01 -2.90 1.16
N LYS A 243 -15.78 -2.45 0.15
CA LYS A 243 -16.51 -3.34 -0.77
C LYS A 243 -15.59 -4.22 -1.62
N LEU A 244 -14.36 -3.77 -1.90
CA LEU A 244 -13.39 -4.56 -2.68
C LEU A 244 -12.82 -5.75 -1.90
N ARG A 245 -12.94 -5.76 -0.57
CA ARG A 245 -12.50 -6.88 0.27
C ARG A 245 -13.33 -8.14 0.05
N ASN A 246 -14.52 -8.03 -0.55
CA ASN A 246 -15.36 -9.18 -0.92
C ASN A 246 -14.73 -10.07 -2.01
N PHE A 247 -13.80 -9.51 -2.79
CA PHE A 247 -13.10 -10.23 -3.86
C PHE A 247 -11.76 -10.81 -3.41
N MET A 248 -11.49 -10.77 -2.10
CA MET A 248 -10.23 -11.21 -1.51
C MET A 248 -10.24 -12.71 -1.25
N TYR A 249 -9.07 -13.35 -1.40
CA TYR A 249 -8.82 -14.75 -1.05
C TYR A 249 -7.38 -14.91 -0.55
N PHE A 250 -7.08 -16.04 0.10
CA PHE A 250 -5.70 -16.41 0.42
C PHE A 250 -5.13 -17.30 -0.68
N GLU A 251 -3.91 -17.02 -1.13
CA GLU A 251 -3.18 -17.86 -2.09
C GLU A 251 -3.15 -19.33 -1.62
N GLY A 252 -3.54 -20.26 -2.50
CA GLY A 252 -3.77 -21.67 -2.19
C GLY A 252 -5.19 -22.02 -1.73
N HIS A 253 -6.04 -21.01 -1.52
CA HIS A 253 -7.45 -21.14 -1.11
C HIS A 253 -8.36 -20.34 -2.06
N GLU A 254 -8.08 -20.40 -3.36
CA GLU A 254 -8.77 -19.64 -4.41
C GLU A 254 -10.26 -19.96 -4.52
N ASN A 255 -10.77 -21.04 -3.92
CA ASN A 255 -12.19 -21.41 -4.00
C ASN A 255 -12.95 -21.13 -2.69
N GLU A 256 -12.25 -20.67 -1.66
CA GLU A 256 -12.86 -20.39 -0.37
C GLU A 256 -13.35 -18.94 -0.31
N GLN A 257 -14.61 -18.77 0.08
CA GLN A 257 -15.18 -17.45 0.28
C GLN A 257 -14.79 -16.94 1.67
N LEU A 258 -14.08 -15.84 1.72
CA LEU A 258 -13.80 -15.17 2.98
C LEU A 258 -15.08 -14.56 3.56
N VAL A 259 -15.30 -14.78 4.84
CA VAL A 259 -16.38 -14.14 5.60
C VAL A 259 -15.80 -12.94 6.33
N HIS A 260 -16.36 -11.76 6.07
CA HIS A 260 -15.97 -10.54 6.79
C HIS A 260 -16.79 -10.41 8.08
N LEU A 261 -16.10 -10.53 9.22
CA LEU A 261 -16.68 -10.29 10.53
C LEU A 261 -16.34 -8.85 10.97
N ASP A 262 -17.33 -7.96 10.90
CA ASP A 262 -17.23 -6.63 11.51
C ASP A 262 -17.96 -6.63 12.84
N ILE A 263 -17.23 -6.98 13.90
CA ILE A 263 -17.79 -6.99 15.25
C ILE A 263 -17.63 -5.58 15.80
N ARG A 264 -18.74 -4.82 15.85
CA ARG A 264 -18.79 -3.56 16.61
C ARG A 264 -18.35 -3.87 18.03
N ASN A 265 -17.52 -3.01 18.62
CA ASN A 265 -17.09 -3.19 20.01
C ASN A 265 -16.28 -4.51 20.23
N SER A 266 -15.71 -5.06 19.14
CA SER A 266 -14.96 -6.33 19.11
C SER A 266 -13.87 -6.43 20.15
N GLN A 267 -13.15 -5.35 20.42
CA GLN A 267 -11.95 -5.40 21.24
C GLN A 267 -12.27 -5.93 22.62
N VAL A 268 -13.32 -5.39 23.25
CA VAL A 268 -13.80 -5.81 24.57
C VAL A 268 -14.30 -7.26 24.54
N TYR A 269 -15.10 -7.63 23.54
CA TYR A 269 -15.65 -8.99 23.40
C TYR A 269 -14.58 -10.05 23.15
N LEU A 270 -13.63 -9.76 22.26
CA LEU A 270 -12.51 -10.66 21.95
C LEU A 270 -11.57 -10.76 23.14
N LEU A 271 -11.27 -9.64 23.81
CA LEU A 271 -10.46 -9.64 25.03
C LEU A 271 -11.11 -10.47 26.13
N SER A 272 -12.41 -10.32 26.38
CA SER A 272 -13.09 -11.13 27.41
C SER A 272 -13.11 -12.62 27.03
N SER A 273 -13.34 -12.94 25.76
CA SER A 273 -13.32 -14.34 25.29
C SER A 273 -11.94 -14.98 25.43
N ILE A 274 -10.87 -14.24 25.12
CA ILE A 274 -9.48 -14.70 25.30
C ILE A 274 -9.12 -14.80 26.78
N MET A 275 -9.59 -13.88 27.63
CA MET A 275 -9.40 -13.95 29.08
C MET A 275 -10.10 -15.15 29.72
N ALA A 276 -11.29 -15.50 29.23
CA ALA A 276 -12.04 -16.67 29.67
C ALA A 276 -11.38 -17.99 29.24
N HIS A 277 -10.74 -17.98 28.07
CA HIS A 277 -10.18 -19.16 27.40
C HIS A 277 -8.75 -18.90 26.85
N PRO A 278 -7.76 -18.65 27.72
CA PRO A 278 -6.40 -18.30 27.29
C PRO A 278 -5.70 -19.41 26.48
N GLU A 279 -6.11 -20.66 26.64
CA GLU A 279 -5.68 -21.83 25.86
C GLU A 279 -5.99 -21.73 24.35
N VAL A 280 -6.98 -20.91 23.96
CA VAL A 280 -7.28 -20.65 22.55
C VAL A 280 -6.09 -20.04 21.83
N ILE A 281 -5.26 -19.24 22.53
CA ILE A 281 -4.03 -18.68 21.98
C ILE A 281 -3.09 -19.81 21.55
N GLU A 282 -2.87 -20.82 22.38
CA GLU A 282 -1.93 -21.91 22.05
C GLU A 282 -2.42 -22.75 20.87
N THR A 283 -3.73 -22.86 20.71
CA THR A 283 -4.35 -23.78 19.73
C THR A 283 -4.55 -23.10 18.37
N ILE A 284 -4.94 -21.82 18.37
CA ILE A 284 -5.37 -21.10 17.16
C ILE A 284 -4.37 -20.02 16.75
N LEU A 285 -3.68 -19.40 17.72
CA LEU A 285 -2.82 -18.23 17.51
C LEU A 285 -1.49 -18.38 18.28
N PRO A 286 -0.73 -19.48 18.10
CA PRO A 286 0.44 -19.77 18.94
C PRO A 286 1.51 -18.68 18.88
N GLU A 287 1.56 -17.90 17.80
CA GLU A 287 2.44 -16.75 17.61
C GLU A 287 2.11 -15.57 18.54
N PHE A 288 0.97 -15.62 19.25
CA PHE A 288 0.50 -14.64 20.20
C PHE A 288 0.68 -15.11 21.66
N SER A 289 1.51 -16.11 21.91
CA SER A 289 1.79 -16.67 23.25
C SER A 289 2.18 -15.60 24.29
N LEU A 290 2.87 -14.54 23.89
CA LEU A 290 3.18 -13.41 24.79
C LEU A 290 1.91 -12.75 25.35
N CYS A 291 0.83 -12.66 24.57
CA CYS A 291 -0.45 -12.15 25.05
C CYS A 291 -1.01 -13.04 26.16
N LYS A 292 -0.85 -14.37 26.06
CA LYS A 292 -1.24 -15.31 27.12
C LYS A 292 -0.49 -15.02 28.41
N GLU A 293 0.83 -14.85 28.34
CA GLU A 293 1.66 -14.55 29.51
C GLU A 293 1.23 -13.25 30.20
N LEU A 294 0.98 -12.19 29.42
CA LEU A 294 0.49 -10.91 29.93
C LEU A 294 -0.88 -11.05 30.58
N LEU A 295 -1.81 -11.79 29.97
CA LEU A 295 -3.13 -12.02 30.54
C LEU A 295 -3.04 -12.80 31.85
N VAL A 296 -2.26 -13.88 31.91
CA VAL A 296 -2.09 -14.69 33.13
C VAL A 296 -1.43 -13.87 34.25
N ALA A 297 -0.40 -13.09 33.93
CA ALA A 297 0.31 -12.27 34.91
C ALA A 297 -0.58 -11.19 35.52
N ASN A 298 -1.49 -10.61 34.74
CA ASN A 298 -2.35 -9.51 35.18
C ASN A 298 -3.77 -9.96 35.56
N ALA A 299 -4.13 -11.23 35.39
CA ALA A 299 -5.50 -11.75 35.56
C ALA A 299 -6.10 -11.47 36.95
N LYS A 300 -5.27 -11.33 37.99
CA LYS A 300 -5.68 -11.09 39.38
C LYS A 300 -5.69 -9.63 39.78
N GLN A 301 -5.29 -8.70 38.90
CA GLN A 301 -5.36 -7.29 39.21
C GLN A 301 -6.82 -6.86 39.30
N ASP A 302 -7.13 -5.99 40.27
CA ASP A 302 -8.51 -5.59 40.58
C ASP A 302 -9.18 -4.89 39.39
N ASP A 303 -8.43 -4.06 38.67
CA ASP A 303 -8.89 -3.37 37.47
C ASP A 303 -9.15 -4.31 36.29
N VAL A 304 -8.30 -5.32 36.09
CA VAL A 304 -8.47 -6.38 35.08
C VAL A 304 -9.69 -7.25 35.41
N THR A 305 -9.85 -7.62 36.68
CA THR A 305 -11.00 -8.41 37.15
C THR A 305 -12.30 -7.63 37.00
N ALA A 306 -12.29 -6.34 37.37
CA ALA A 306 -13.43 -5.45 37.19
C ALA A 306 -13.76 -5.26 35.71
N PHE A 307 -12.75 -5.04 34.86
CA PHE A 307 -12.93 -4.96 33.42
C PHE A 307 -13.58 -6.22 32.86
N TYR A 308 -13.04 -7.40 33.18
CA TYR A 308 -13.56 -8.69 32.72
C TYR A 308 -15.01 -8.89 33.12
N LYS A 309 -15.34 -8.64 34.41
CA LYS A 309 -16.71 -8.73 34.90
C LYS A 309 -17.65 -7.81 34.11
N LYS A 310 -17.24 -6.57 33.88
CA LYS A 310 -18.01 -5.60 33.08
C LYS A 310 -18.19 -6.03 31.62
N CYS A 311 -17.19 -6.73 31.07
CA CYS A 311 -17.33 -7.31 29.73
C CYS A 311 -18.35 -8.46 29.70
N CYS A 312 -18.34 -9.33 30.71
CA CYS A 312 -19.27 -10.46 30.82
C CYS A 312 -20.71 -10.02 31.10
N ASP A 313 -20.88 -9.00 31.94
CA ASP A 313 -22.18 -8.43 32.30
C ASP A 313 -22.78 -7.59 31.13
N GLY A 314 -21.98 -7.28 30.12
CA GLY A 314 -22.40 -6.52 28.93
C GLY A 314 -22.56 -5.02 29.17
N ASP A 315 -22.06 -4.50 30.30
CA ASP A 315 -22.26 -3.12 30.79
C ASP A 315 -20.99 -2.26 30.75
N ILE A 316 -19.92 -2.77 30.14
CA ILE A 316 -18.61 -2.08 30.03
C ILE A 316 -18.70 -0.73 29.33
N TYR A 317 -19.58 -0.55 28.33
CA TYR A 317 -19.70 0.71 27.61
C TYR A 317 -20.44 1.77 28.41
N GLU A 318 -21.48 1.38 29.13
CA GLU A 318 -22.21 2.21 30.10
C GLU A 318 -21.26 2.62 31.21
N PHE A 319 -20.50 1.68 31.76
CA PHE A 319 -19.47 1.96 32.76
C PHE A 319 -18.41 2.95 32.26
N MET A 320 -17.86 2.75 31.05
CA MET A 320 -16.89 3.69 30.48
C MET A 320 -17.53 5.05 30.18
N SER A 321 -18.75 5.08 29.65
CA SER A 321 -19.48 6.31 29.37
C SER A 321 -19.72 7.12 30.64
N ASP A 322 -20.15 6.47 31.74
CA ASP A 322 -20.38 7.14 33.01
C ASP A 322 -19.07 7.59 33.68
N LYS A 323 -18.02 6.80 33.57
CA LYS A 323 -16.71 7.09 34.17
C LYS A 323 -15.93 8.18 33.43
N PHE A 324 -16.11 8.28 32.11
CA PHE A 324 -15.40 9.21 31.24
C PHE A 324 -16.31 10.27 30.62
N LYS A 325 -17.52 10.46 31.17
CA LYS A 325 -18.35 11.64 30.89
C LYS A 325 -17.45 12.86 31.04
N PRO A 326 -17.40 13.76 30.04
CA PRO A 326 -16.72 15.03 30.20
C PRO A 326 -17.31 15.68 31.46
N LEU A 327 -16.47 15.99 32.45
CA LEU A 327 -16.87 16.95 33.47
C LEU A 327 -17.34 18.17 32.71
N ASP A 328 -18.59 18.56 32.92
CA ASP A 328 -19.21 19.69 32.26
C ASP A 328 -18.44 20.96 32.67
N ILE A 329 -17.47 21.39 31.86
CA ILE A 329 -16.55 22.51 32.18
C ILE A 329 -17.28 23.87 32.07
N HIS A 330 -18.61 23.87 32.06
CA HIS A 330 -19.45 25.07 31.99
C HIS A 330 -20.48 25.18 33.11
N ALA A 331 -20.37 24.39 34.18
CA ALA A 331 -21.15 24.58 35.40
C ALA A 331 -20.36 25.32 36.49
N SER A 332 -20.09 26.61 36.26
CA SER A 332 -19.87 27.62 37.30
C SER A 332 -19.96 29.02 36.72
#